data_AF-A0A4X2KP57-F1
#
_entry.id   AF-A0A4X2KP57-F1
#
_cell.length_a   1.000
_cell.length_b   1.000
_cell.length_c   1.000
_cell.angle_alpha   90.00
_cell.angle_beta   90.00
_cell.angle_gamma   90.00
#
_symmetry.space_group_name_H-M   'P 1'
#
loop_
_entity.id
_entity.type
_entity.pdbx_description
1 polymer ?
#
loop_
_entity_poly.entity_id
_entity_poly.type
_entity_poly.pdbx_seq_one_letter_code
_entity_poly.pdbx_strand_id
1 'polypeptide(L)'
;MPLASKAEEGESTSAVHSQLVKLLSALFYGTCSFFIVLVNKTVLTTYSFPSPLVLGIGQMATTIVILYVSKLNKIIQFPDFNKTIPVKLFPLPLLYVGNHISGLSSTSKLSLPMFTVLRKFTIPLTLFLEVIILRKQYSLNIIVSVFAIILGAFIAAGSDLSFNLEGYILVFLNDIFTAANGVYTKQKMDPKELGKYGVLFYNACFMIIPTFVISIFTGDLQQATEFSQWRNILFIMQFLLSCLLGFLLMYSTVLCSYYNSALTTTVVGAVKNISIAYIGMLFGGDYIFSVLNFIGLNICMGGGVMYTFLTLQGLEHPKQRVDEENIPTDTKLDSAVI
;
A
#
# COMPACT_ATOMS: atom_id res chain seq x y z
N MET A 1 -21.01 8.47 47.66
CA MET A 1 -19.64 8.61 47.11
C MET A 1 -19.04 7.39 46.37
N PRO A 2 -19.60 6.15 46.35
CA PRO A 2 -18.95 5.01 45.66
C PRO A 2 -19.36 4.80 44.18
N LEU A 3 -20.35 5.54 43.66
CA LEU A 3 -20.82 5.40 42.28
C LEU A 3 -19.96 6.18 41.25
N ALA A 4 -19.34 7.29 41.66
CA ALA A 4 -18.46 8.07 40.80
C ALA A 4 -17.12 7.37 40.54
N SER A 5 -16.54 6.72 41.55
CA SER A 5 -15.26 5.99 41.40
C SER A 5 -15.39 4.74 40.51
N LYS A 6 -16.53 4.03 40.54
CA LYS A 6 -16.80 2.90 39.63
C LYS A 6 -17.06 3.35 38.19
N ALA A 7 -17.60 4.55 37.98
CA ALA A 7 -17.80 5.12 36.65
C ALA A 7 -16.46 5.57 36.04
N GLU A 8 -15.59 6.21 36.82
CA GLU A 8 -14.22 6.59 36.39
C GLU A 8 -13.30 5.38 36.15
N GLU A 9 -13.42 4.30 36.95
CA GLU A 9 -12.74 3.03 36.68
C GLU A 9 -13.27 2.35 35.41
N GLY A 10 -14.58 2.37 35.16
CA GLY A 10 -15.20 1.83 33.95
C GLY A 10 -14.80 2.58 32.67
N GLU A 11 -14.74 3.92 32.73
CA GLU A 11 -14.31 4.77 31.61
C GLU A 11 -12.81 4.64 31.33
N SER A 12 -11.96 4.60 32.36
CA SER A 12 -10.51 4.41 32.18
C SER A 12 -10.18 3.02 31.62
N THR A 13 -10.86 1.97 32.08
CA THR A 13 -10.67 0.61 31.56
C THR A 13 -11.13 0.49 30.09
N SER A 14 -12.24 1.14 29.74
CA SER A 14 -12.74 1.22 28.35
C SER A 14 -11.80 2.02 27.43
N ALA A 15 -11.26 3.13 27.93
CA ALA A 15 -10.29 3.96 27.21
C ALA A 15 -8.97 3.20 26.98
N VAL A 16 -8.44 2.52 28.01
CA VAL A 16 -7.24 1.68 27.91
C VAL A 16 -7.46 0.52 26.95
N HIS A 17 -8.62 -0.15 27.00
CA HIS A 17 -8.97 -1.22 26.07
C HIS A 17 -9.03 -0.71 24.62
N SER A 18 -9.63 0.46 24.39
CA SER A 18 -9.69 1.11 23.07
C SER A 18 -8.31 1.47 22.53
N GLN A 19 -7.41 2.00 23.37
CA GLN A 19 -6.02 2.31 22.98
C GLN A 19 -5.21 1.04 22.71
N LEU A 20 -5.41 -0.02 23.50
CA LEU A 20 -4.75 -1.30 23.30
C LEU A 20 -5.14 -1.92 21.94
N VAL A 21 -6.43 -1.91 21.58
CA VAL A 21 -6.89 -2.44 20.28
C VAL A 21 -6.30 -1.65 19.11
N LYS A 22 -6.19 -0.33 19.24
CA LYS A 22 -5.52 0.53 18.25
C LYS A 22 -4.05 0.17 18.09
N LEU A 23 -3.32 0.06 19.19
CA LEU A 23 -1.91 -0.31 19.20
C LEU A 23 -1.69 -1.71 18.63
N LEU A 24 -2.48 -2.70 19.06
CA LEU A 24 -2.37 -4.08 18.59
C LEU A 24 -2.67 -4.21 17.09
N SER A 25 -3.70 -3.53 16.58
CA SER A 25 -4.01 -3.54 15.14
C SER A 25 -2.92 -2.88 14.30
N ALA A 26 -2.31 -1.79 14.80
CA ALA A 26 -1.18 -1.12 14.17
C ALA A 26 0.08 -2.00 14.15
N LEU A 27 0.41 -2.62 15.29
CA LEU A 27 1.53 -3.56 15.40
C LEU A 27 1.32 -4.78 14.50
N PHE A 28 0.10 -5.32 14.47
CA PHE A 28 -0.24 -6.47 13.64
C PHE A 28 -0.07 -6.17 12.16
N TYR A 29 -0.54 -5.00 11.68
CA TYR A 29 -0.30 -4.54 10.32
C TYR A 29 1.18 -4.39 10.00
N GLY A 30 1.94 -3.68 10.87
CA GLY A 30 3.38 -3.48 10.68
C GLY A 30 4.13 -4.81 10.60
N THR A 31 3.79 -5.74 11.49
CA THR A 31 4.40 -7.08 11.57
C THR A 31 4.08 -7.92 10.33
N CYS A 32 2.80 -8.02 9.94
CA CYS A 32 2.41 -8.77 8.75
C CYS A 32 3.05 -8.18 7.48
N SER A 33 3.06 -6.86 7.35
CA SER A 33 3.63 -6.15 6.20
C SER A 33 5.14 -6.27 6.13
N PHE A 34 5.82 -6.41 7.26
CA PHE A 34 7.25 -6.69 7.32
C PHE A 34 7.54 -8.14 6.90
N PHE A 35 6.87 -9.12 7.51
CA PHE A 35 7.13 -10.54 7.26
C PHE A 35 6.82 -10.97 5.82
N ILE A 36 5.73 -10.48 5.22
CA ILE A 36 5.39 -10.81 3.83
C ILE A 36 6.51 -10.41 2.86
N VAL A 37 7.18 -9.27 3.08
CA VAL A 37 8.28 -8.83 2.21
C VAL A 37 9.48 -9.75 2.36
N LEU A 38 9.84 -10.13 3.59
CA LEU A 38 10.95 -11.06 3.83
C LEU A 38 10.66 -12.45 3.25
N VAL A 39 9.48 -13.01 3.54
CA VAL A 39 9.10 -14.35 3.05
C VAL A 39 9.01 -14.36 1.53
N ASN A 40 8.42 -13.33 0.91
CA ASN A 40 8.39 -13.23 -0.56
C ASN A 40 9.82 -13.17 -1.13
N LYS A 41 10.72 -12.40 -0.51
CA LYS A 41 12.11 -12.34 -0.93
C LYS A 41 12.81 -13.69 -0.79
N THR A 42 12.58 -14.42 0.30
CA THR A 42 13.12 -15.77 0.48
C THR A 42 12.61 -16.73 -0.58
N VAL A 43 11.31 -16.73 -0.87
CA VAL A 43 10.71 -17.60 -1.90
C VAL A 43 11.27 -17.27 -3.30
N LEU A 44 11.30 -15.99 -3.67
CA LEU A 44 11.66 -15.56 -5.02
C LEU A 44 13.17 -15.54 -5.27
N THR A 45 13.97 -15.16 -4.28
CA THR A 45 15.42 -15.01 -4.44
C THR A 45 16.18 -16.19 -3.84
N THR A 46 15.97 -16.52 -2.56
CA THR A 46 16.73 -17.60 -1.89
C THR A 46 16.41 -18.98 -2.45
N TYR A 47 15.13 -19.31 -2.63
CA TYR A 47 14.73 -20.56 -3.30
C TYR A 47 14.75 -20.45 -4.82
N SER A 48 14.99 -19.24 -5.38
CA SER A 48 15.00 -18.99 -6.82
C SER A 48 13.72 -19.46 -7.52
N PHE A 49 12.56 -19.24 -6.88
CA PHE A 49 11.28 -19.57 -7.52
C PHE A 49 11.09 -18.71 -8.78
N PRO A 50 10.92 -19.33 -9.96
CA PRO A 50 11.02 -18.61 -11.23
C PRO A 50 9.83 -17.68 -11.49
N SER A 51 8.69 -17.87 -10.82
CA SER A 51 7.46 -17.17 -11.15
C SER A 51 6.88 -16.32 -10.01
N PRO A 52 7.16 -15.00 -9.98
CA PRO A 52 6.46 -14.06 -9.10
C PRO A 52 4.93 -14.10 -9.33
N LEU A 53 4.49 -14.26 -10.58
CA LEU A 53 3.06 -14.28 -10.92
C LEU A 53 2.31 -15.42 -10.24
N VAL A 54 2.86 -16.64 -10.25
CA VAL A 54 2.23 -17.80 -9.63
C VAL A 54 2.15 -17.65 -8.11
N LEU A 55 3.16 -17.03 -7.48
CA LEU A 55 3.11 -16.70 -6.07
C LEU A 55 1.96 -15.73 -5.75
N GLY A 56 1.78 -14.68 -6.57
CA GLY A 56 0.68 -13.73 -6.43
C GLY A 56 -0.70 -14.38 -6.63
N ILE A 57 -0.82 -15.29 -7.61
CA ILE A 57 -2.04 -16.08 -7.82
C ILE A 57 -2.36 -16.91 -6.58
N GLY A 58 -1.36 -17.56 -5.96
CA GLY A 58 -1.51 -18.31 -4.71
C GLY A 58 -2.02 -17.45 -3.55
N GLN A 59 -1.47 -16.23 -3.39
CA GLN A 59 -1.92 -15.26 -2.37
C GLN A 59 -3.38 -14.84 -2.59
N MET A 60 -3.76 -14.53 -3.83
CA MET A 60 -5.13 -14.15 -4.18
C MET A 60 -6.10 -15.32 -4.01
N ALA A 61 -5.73 -16.53 -4.45
CA ALA A 61 -6.56 -17.73 -4.30
C ALA A 61 -6.81 -18.05 -2.83
N THR A 62 -5.75 -18.03 -2.01
CA THR A 62 -5.85 -18.25 -0.55
C THR A 62 -6.78 -17.24 0.09
N THR A 63 -6.67 -15.96 -0.31
CA THR A 63 -7.56 -14.90 0.15
C THR A 63 -9.02 -15.19 -0.20
N ILE A 64 -9.31 -15.56 -1.45
CA ILE A 64 -10.67 -15.88 -1.91
C ILE A 64 -11.23 -17.08 -1.13
N VAL A 65 -10.45 -18.15 -0.96
CA VAL A 65 -10.86 -19.35 -0.23
C VAL A 65 -11.19 -19.02 1.23
N ILE A 66 -10.32 -18.32 1.94
CA ILE A 66 -10.53 -17.95 3.34
C ILE A 66 -11.77 -17.06 3.49
N LEU A 67 -11.94 -16.06 2.63
CA LEU A 67 -13.10 -15.17 2.68
C LEU A 67 -14.41 -15.90 2.35
N TYR A 68 -14.38 -16.80 1.36
CA TYR A 68 -15.56 -17.58 0.97
C TYR A 68 -15.98 -18.55 2.08
N VAL A 69 -15.03 -19.29 2.67
CA VAL A 69 -15.29 -20.17 3.82
C VAL A 69 -15.80 -19.37 5.02
N SER A 70 -15.27 -18.16 5.24
CA SER A 70 -15.75 -17.26 6.32
C SER A 70 -17.18 -16.75 6.06
N LYS A 71 -17.55 -16.50 4.79
CA LYS A 71 -18.93 -16.15 4.39
C LYS A 71 -19.89 -17.31 4.62
N LEU A 72 -19.49 -18.54 4.26
CA LEU A 72 -20.30 -19.75 4.49
C LEU A 72 -20.57 -19.99 5.98
N ASN A 73 -19.58 -19.72 6.83
CA ASN A 73 -19.71 -19.82 8.29
C ASN A 73 -20.46 -18.63 8.92
N LYS A 74 -21.02 -17.71 8.13
CA LYS A 74 -21.73 -16.48 8.56
C LYS A 74 -20.91 -15.55 9.47
N ILE A 75 -19.59 -15.67 9.48
CA ILE A 75 -18.69 -14.82 10.27
C ILE A 75 -18.61 -13.42 9.64
N ILE A 76 -18.77 -13.33 8.32
CA ILE A 76 -18.66 -12.07 7.56
C ILE A 76 -19.79 -11.97 6.53
N GLN A 77 -20.51 -10.84 6.53
CA GLN A 77 -21.46 -10.49 5.47
C GLN A 77 -20.78 -9.56 4.46
N PHE A 78 -20.88 -9.92 3.17
CA PHE A 78 -20.47 -9.08 2.04
C PHE A 78 -21.69 -8.85 1.14
N PRO A 79 -21.84 -7.67 0.52
CA PRO A 79 -22.89 -7.43 -0.46
C PRO A 79 -22.83 -8.47 -1.58
N ASP A 80 -23.97 -9.04 -1.95
CA ASP A 80 -24.04 -10.00 -3.06
C ASP A 80 -23.73 -9.34 -4.42
N PHE A 81 -23.27 -10.17 -5.35
CA PHE A 81 -22.66 -9.77 -6.63
C PHE A 81 -23.66 -8.96 -7.49
N ASN A 82 -23.50 -7.64 -7.53
CA ASN A 82 -24.26 -6.80 -8.44
C ASN A 82 -23.46 -6.66 -9.76
N LYS A 83 -24.07 -7.08 -10.88
CA LYS A 83 -23.47 -7.05 -12.23
C LYS A 83 -23.05 -5.64 -12.68
N THR A 84 -23.50 -4.59 -12.01
CA THR A 84 -23.16 -3.18 -12.29
C THR A 84 -21.82 -2.75 -11.67
N ILE A 85 -21.33 -3.47 -10.67
CA ILE A 85 -20.08 -3.16 -9.93
C ILE A 85 -18.82 -3.20 -10.81
N PRO A 86 -18.56 -4.24 -11.64
CA PRO A 86 -17.37 -4.28 -12.50
C PRO A 86 -17.25 -3.09 -13.46
N VAL A 87 -18.38 -2.65 -14.03
CA VAL A 87 -18.42 -1.52 -14.97
C VAL A 87 -18.16 -0.21 -14.25
N LYS A 88 -18.72 -0.02 -13.04
CA LYS A 88 -18.43 1.15 -12.20
C LYS A 88 -16.98 1.22 -11.72
N LEU A 89 -16.37 0.06 -11.45
CA LEU A 89 -15.00 -0.04 -10.95
C LEU A 89 -13.92 0.12 -12.00
N PHE A 90 -14.23 -0.01 -13.30
CA PHE A 90 -13.23 0.17 -14.36
C PHE A 90 -12.67 1.62 -14.33
N PRO A 91 -11.34 1.84 -14.41
CA PRO A 91 -10.25 0.91 -14.72
C PRO A 91 -9.50 0.34 -13.49
N LEU A 92 -10.03 0.46 -12.26
CA LEU A 92 -9.33 0.08 -11.03
C LEU A 92 -8.77 -1.35 -11.05
N PRO A 93 -9.51 -2.40 -11.46
CA PRO A 93 -8.97 -3.75 -11.46
C PRO A 93 -7.72 -3.92 -12.33
N LEU A 94 -7.64 -3.22 -13.46
CA LEU A 94 -6.49 -3.28 -14.36
C LEU A 94 -5.25 -2.63 -13.74
N LEU A 95 -5.44 -1.50 -13.04
CA LEU A 95 -4.37 -0.84 -12.28
C LEU A 95 -3.90 -1.72 -11.11
N TYR A 96 -4.82 -2.43 -10.45
CA TYR A 96 -4.50 -3.38 -9.39
C TYR A 96 -3.67 -4.57 -9.89
N VAL A 97 -4.04 -5.18 -11.03
CA VAL A 97 -3.26 -6.25 -11.67
C VAL A 97 -1.86 -5.74 -12.01
N GLY A 98 -1.77 -4.59 -12.70
CA GLY A 98 -0.49 -3.98 -13.06
C GLY A 98 0.40 -3.74 -11.84
N ASN A 99 -0.15 -3.16 -10.77
CA ASN A 99 0.54 -2.95 -9.50
C ASN A 99 1.00 -4.29 -8.89
N HIS A 100 0.15 -5.30 -8.80
CA HIS A 100 0.52 -6.54 -8.14
C HIS A 100 1.65 -7.29 -8.88
N ILE A 101 1.53 -7.40 -10.21
CA ILE A 101 2.52 -8.06 -11.07
C ILE A 101 3.88 -7.37 -11.00
N SER A 102 3.89 -6.06 -11.22
CA SER A 102 5.13 -5.26 -11.24
C SER A 102 5.81 -5.21 -9.88
N GLY A 103 5.03 -5.17 -8.78
CA GLY A 103 5.55 -5.12 -7.43
C GLY A 103 6.23 -6.43 -7.01
N LEU A 104 5.62 -7.57 -7.32
CA LEU A 104 6.18 -8.88 -6.97
C LEU A 104 7.41 -9.22 -7.84
N SER A 105 7.36 -8.84 -9.12
CA SER A 105 8.47 -9.03 -10.06
C SER A 105 9.67 -8.13 -9.77
N SER A 106 9.45 -6.91 -9.29
CA SER A 106 10.56 -6.03 -8.85
C SER A 106 11.19 -6.50 -7.53
N THR A 107 10.41 -7.10 -6.63
CA THR A 107 10.92 -7.65 -5.35
C THR A 107 11.96 -8.76 -5.58
N SER A 108 11.80 -9.59 -6.61
CA SER A 108 12.75 -10.66 -6.91
C SER A 108 14.06 -10.15 -7.51
N LYS A 109 14.00 -9.06 -8.30
CA LYS A 109 15.14 -8.52 -9.08
C LYS A 109 15.96 -7.45 -8.36
N LEU A 110 15.40 -6.80 -7.35
CA LEU A 110 16.05 -5.71 -6.62
C LEU A 110 16.38 -6.09 -5.19
N SER A 111 17.46 -5.51 -4.66
CA SER A 111 17.74 -5.56 -3.24
C SER A 111 16.64 -4.87 -2.45
N LEU A 112 16.32 -5.38 -1.25
CA LEU A 112 15.28 -4.82 -0.40
C LEU A 112 15.44 -3.31 -0.10
N PRO A 113 16.68 -2.79 0.13
CA PRO A 113 16.89 -1.35 0.34
C PRO A 113 16.55 -0.52 -0.90
N MET A 114 17.03 -0.96 -2.08
CA MET A 114 16.79 -0.24 -3.33
C MET A 114 15.33 -0.33 -3.77
N PHE A 115 14.69 -1.49 -3.61
CA PHE A 115 13.25 -1.64 -3.80
C PHE A 115 12.46 -0.64 -2.94
N THR A 116 12.82 -0.52 -1.65
CA THR A 116 12.15 0.37 -0.71
C THR A 116 12.31 1.84 -1.09
N VAL A 117 13.51 2.24 -1.55
CA VAL A 117 13.77 3.62 -1.95
C VAL A 117 13.13 3.98 -3.28
N LEU A 118 13.21 3.10 -4.28
CA LEU A 118 12.57 3.33 -5.56
C LEU A 118 11.06 3.43 -5.40
N ARG A 119 10.42 2.59 -4.56
CA ARG A 119 8.98 2.69 -4.30
C ARG A 119 8.52 4.03 -3.71
N LYS A 120 9.43 4.85 -3.17
CA LYS A 120 9.07 6.19 -2.69
C LYS A 120 8.78 7.16 -3.82
N PHE A 121 9.11 6.84 -5.08
CA PHE A 121 8.65 7.59 -6.26
C PHE A 121 7.13 7.56 -6.44
N THR A 122 6.41 6.61 -5.81
CA THR A 122 4.95 6.68 -5.70
C THR A 122 4.46 8.01 -5.10
N ILE A 123 5.20 8.61 -4.15
CA ILE A 123 4.80 9.85 -3.46
C ILE A 123 4.73 11.05 -4.43
N PRO A 124 5.81 11.45 -5.13
CA PRO A 124 5.72 12.53 -6.10
C PRO A 124 4.73 12.25 -7.23
N LEU A 125 4.63 11.01 -7.70
CA LEU A 125 3.65 10.64 -8.74
C LEU A 125 2.20 10.84 -8.26
N THR A 126 1.91 10.43 -7.02
CA THR A 126 0.58 10.63 -6.42
C THR A 126 0.28 12.12 -6.25
N LEU A 127 1.25 12.90 -5.76
CA LEU A 127 1.09 14.35 -5.58
C LEU A 127 0.80 15.04 -6.91
N PHE A 128 1.57 14.71 -7.96
CA PHE A 128 1.34 15.20 -9.32
C PHE A 128 -0.06 14.84 -9.84
N LEU A 129 -0.49 13.60 -9.63
CA LEU A 129 -1.79 13.12 -10.11
C LEU A 129 -2.96 13.73 -9.32
N GLU A 130 -2.81 13.97 -8.02
CA GLU A 130 -3.81 14.69 -7.21
C GLU A 130 -3.91 16.17 -7.59
N VAL A 131 -2.82 16.83 -7.99
CA VAL A 131 -2.87 18.20 -8.53
C VAL A 131 -3.66 18.23 -9.84
N ILE A 132 -3.45 17.27 -10.74
CA ILE A 132 -4.12 17.26 -12.07
C ILE A 132 -5.58 16.84 -11.95
N ILE A 133 -5.87 15.71 -11.30
CA ILE A 133 -7.20 15.10 -11.29
C ILE A 133 -8.09 15.73 -10.22
N LEU A 134 -7.57 15.92 -9.00
CA LEU A 134 -8.34 16.43 -7.86
C LEU A 134 -8.17 17.94 -7.67
N ARG A 135 -7.32 18.61 -8.46
CA ARG A 135 -7.05 20.06 -8.38
C ARG A 135 -6.61 20.52 -6.99
N LYS A 136 -5.93 19.66 -6.23
CA LYS A 136 -5.41 20.00 -4.90
C LYS A 136 -4.19 20.92 -4.99
N GLN A 137 -3.98 21.70 -3.93
CA GLN A 137 -2.77 22.48 -3.73
C GLN A 137 -2.04 22.00 -2.48
N TYR A 138 -0.71 21.96 -2.55
CA TYR A 138 0.15 21.52 -1.46
C TYR A 138 1.02 22.66 -0.96
N SER A 139 1.31 22.66 0.34
CA SER A 139 2.22 23.63 0.94
C SER A 139 3.66 23.43 0.46
N LEU A 140 4.46 24.50 0.46
CA LEU A 140 5.87 24.45 0.07
C LEU A 140 6.67 23.43 0.89
N ASN A 141 6.33 23.26 2.17
CA ASN A 141 6.98 22.29 3.04
C ASN A 141 6.83 20.85 2.52
N ILE A 142 5.63 20.49 2.03
CA ILE A 142 5.37 19.18 1.42
C ILE A 142 6.23 19.03 0.16
N ILE A 143 6.28 20.05 -0.70
CA ILE A 143 7.09 20.02 -1.93
C ILE A 143 8.58 19.83 -1.61
N VAL A 144 9.12 20.54 -0.61
CA VAL A 144 10.51 20.39 -0.16
C VAL A 144 10.79 18.98 0.34
N SER A 145 9.87 18.39 1.12
CA SER A 145 10.04 17.00 1.59
C SER A 145 10.05 15.99 0.44
N VAL A 146 9.22 16.19 -0.58
CA VAL A 146 9.18 15.36 -1.78
C VAL A 146 10.46 15.53 -2.60
N PHE A 147 10.99 16.74 -2.70
CA PHE A 147 12.28 16.98 -3.34
C PHE A 147 13.42 16.24 -2.63
N ALA A 148 13.43 16.22 -1.29
CA ALA A 148 14.41 15.44 -0.52
C ALA A 148 14.29 13.93 -0.79
N ILE A 149 13.06 13.40 -0.92
CA ILE A 149 12.82 11.99 -1.28
C ILE A 149 13.44 11.68 -2.66
N ILE A 150 13.14 12.51 -3.66
CA ILE A 150 13.65 12.37 -5.03
C ILE A 150 15.17 12.44 -5.05
N LEU A 151 15.74 13.45 -4.40
CA LEU A 151 17.19 13.65 -4.33
C LEU A 151 17.89 12.44 -3.71
N GLY A 152 17.41 11.97 -2.55
CA GLY A 152 17.96 10.78 -1.89
C GLY A 152 17.88 9.53 -2.77
N ALA A 153 16.75 9.34 -3.47
CA ALA A 153 16.58 8.21 -4.37
C ALA A 153 17.54 8.24 -5.56
N PHE A 154 17.78 9.42 -6.16
CA PHE A 154 18.75 9.57 -7.25
C PHE A 154 20.20 9.33 -6.79
N ILE A 155 20.58 9.85 -5.61
CA ILE A 155 21.91 9.61 -5.04
C ILE A 155 22.13 8.11 -4.77
N ALA A 156 21.11 7.45 -4.22
CA ALA A 156 21.15 6.01 -3.98
C ALA A 156 21.29 5.23 -5.29
N ALA A 157 20.40 5.50 -6.26
CA ALA A 157 20.38 4.82 -7.56
C ALA A 157 21.67 5.04 -8.36
N GLY A 158 22.24 6.24 -8.36
CA GLY A 158 23.45 6.57 -9.10
C GLY A 158 24.72 5.88 -8.57
N SER A 159 24.65 5.29 -7.38
CA SER A 159 25.74 4.55 -6.76
C SER A 159 25.34 3.12 -6.37
N ASP A 160 24.26 2.60 -6.95
CA ASP A 160 23.84 1.21 -6.76
C ASP A 160 24.74 0.26 -7.54
N LEU A 161 25.54 -0.51 -6.81
CA LEU A 161 26.43 -1.53 -7.37
C LEU A 161 25.68 -2.82 -7.74
N SER A 162 24.42 -2.98 -7.30
CA SER A 162 23.54 -4.12 -7.61
C SER A 162 22.49 -3.76 -8.69
N PHE A 163 22.82 -2.77 -9.53
CA PHE A 163 21.89 -2.20 -10.50
C PHE A 163 21.32 -3.25 -11.47
N ASN A 164 19.99 -3.33 -11.51
CA ASN A 164 19.25 -4.15 -12.46
C ASN A 164 18.22 -3.28 -13.19
N LEU A 165 18.52 -2.91 -14.44
CA LEU A 165 17.66 -2.02 -15.23
C LEU A 165 16.22 -2.52 -15.35
N GLU A 166 16.04 -3.82 -15.54
CA GLU A 166 14.71 -4.42 -15.66
C GLU A 166 13.92 -4.29 -14.34
N GLY A 167 14.56 -4.58 -13.20
CA GLY A 167 13.96 -4.38 -11.88
C GLY A 167 13.59 -2.91 -11.62
N TYR A 168 14.42 -1.97 -12.05
CA TYR A 168 14.16 -0.53 -11.94
C TYR A 168 12.96 -0.07 -12.77
N ILE A 169 12.85 -0.56 -14.01
CA ILE A 169 11.68 -0.27 -14.86
C ILE A 169 10.41 -0.86 -14.22
N LEU A 170 10.48 -2.09 -13.72
CA LEU A 170 9.35 -2.76 -13.08
C LEU A 170 8.87 -2.03 -11.83
N VAL A 171 9.77 -1.55 -10.96
CA VAL A 171 9.37 -0.80 -9.76
C VAL A 171 8.84 0.60 -10.12
N PHE A 172 9.39 1.27 -11.13
CA PHE A 172 8.85 2.56 -11.57
C PHE A 172 7.43 2.42 -12.15
N LEU A 173 7.21 1.39 -12.96
CA LEU A 173 5.88 1.04 -13.48
C LEU A 173 4.93 0.62 -12.35
N ASN A 174 5.45 -0.07 -11.31
CA ASN A 174 4.71 -0.33 -10.08
C ASN A 174 4.25 0.95 -9.39
N ASP A 175 5.11 1.96 -9.31
CA ASP A 175 4.80 3.23 -8.66
C ASP A 175 3.74 4.03 -9.42
N ILE A 176 3.79 4.02 -10.76
CA ILE A 176 2.75 4.63 -11.61
C ILE A 176 1.39 3.97 -11.34
N PHE A 177 1.33 2.64 -11.35
CA PHE A 177 0.08 1.94 -11.07
C PHE A 177 -0.40 2.15 -9.64
N THR A 178 0.50 2.19 -8.66
CA THR A 178 0.16 2.46 -7.26
C THR A 178 -0.44 3.86 -7.11
N ALA A 179 0.21 4.88 -7.66
CA ALA A 179 -0.25 6.26 -7.62
C ALA A 179 -1.61 6.43 -8.32
N ALA A 180 -1.74 5.89 -9.54
CA ALA A 180 -2.99 5.91 -10.29
C ALA A 180 -4.13 5.25 -9.51
N ASN A 181 -3.89 4.05 -9.00
CA ASN A 181 -4.87 3.30 -8.23
C ASN A 181 -5.32 4.08 -6.97
N GLY A 182 -4.39 4.67 -6.23
CA GLY A 182 -4.69 5.49 -5.05
C GLY A 182 -5.60 6.68 -5.38
N VAL A 183 -5.29 7.42 -6.45
CA VAL A 183 -6.07 8.61 -6.84
C VAL A 183 -7.42 8.25 -7.43
N TYR A 184 -7.49 7.26 -8.33
CA TYR A 184 -8.77 6.82 -8.91
C TYR A 184 -9.69 6.19 -7.86
N THR A 185 -9.14 5.49 -6.86
CA THR A 185 -9.92 4.98 -5.73
C THR A 185 -10.56 6.14 -4.96
N LYS A 186 -9.80 7.20 -4.66
CA LYS A 186 -10.32 8.41 -3.98
C LYS A 186 -11.38 9.14 -4.82
N GLN A 187 -11.28 9.12 -6.15
CA GLN A 187 -12.22 9.82 -7.05
C GLN A 187 -13.53 9.05 -7.24
N LYS A 188 -13.47 7.72 -7.38
CA LYS A 188 -14.61 6.89 -7.81
C LYS A 188 -15.31 6.14 -6.67
N MET A 189 -14.67 5.99 -5.51
CA MET A 189 -15.29 5.31 -4.37
C MET A 189 -15.77 6.31 -3.33
N ASP A 190 -17.09 6.42 -3.19
CA ASP A 190 -17.67 6.95 -1.97
C ASP A 190 -17.47 5.89 -0.86
N PRO A 191 -16.84 6.23 0.29
CA PRO A 191 -16.61 5.29 1.40
C PRO A 191 -17.87 4.54 1.87
N LYS A 192 -19.06 5.08 1.57
CA LYS A 192 -20.35 4.55 2.00
C LYS A 192 -20.95 3.46 1.09
N GLU A 193 -20.54 3.34 -0.18
CA GLU A 193 -21.28 2.50 -1.16
C GLU A 193 -20.88 1.01 -1.22
N LEU A 194 -19.63 0.61 -0.96
CA LEU A 194 -19.19 -0.77 -1.22
C LEU A 194 -18.87 -1.62 0.02
N GLY A 195 -18.76 -1.01 1.20
CA GLY A 195 -18.24 -1.66 2.40
C GLY A 195 -16.75 -2.05 2.28
N LYS A 196 -15.96 -1.83 3.33
CA LYS A 196 -14.50 -2.05 3.35
C LYS A 196 -14.06 -3.42 2.83
N TYR A 197 -14.89 -4.44 3.04
CA TYR A 197 -14.61 -5.81 2.67
C TYR A 197 -15.05 -6.16 1.23
N GLY A 198 -16.09 -5.48 0.71
CA GLY A 198 -16.59 -5.70 -0.66
C GLY A 198 -15.55 -5.31 -1.70
N VAL A 199 -14.99 -4.10 -1.60
CA VAL A 199 -13.92 -3.60 -2.49
C VAL A 199 -12.80 -4.62 -2.64
N LEU A 200 -12.41 -5.22 -1.52
CA LEU A 200 -11.27 -6.08 -1.41
C LEU A 200 -11.49 -7.46 -2.03
N PHE A 201 -12.65 -8.06 -1.74
CA PHE A 201 -13.06 -9.32 -2.35
C PHE A 201 -13.22 -9.17 -3.86
N TYR A 202 -13.91 -8.12 -4.31
CA TYR A 202 -14.09 -7.85 -5.73
C TYR A 202 -12.76 -7.59 -6.43
N ASN A 203 -11.86 -6.82 -5.81
CA ASN A 203 -10.51 -6.62 -6.34
C ASN A 203 -9.74 -7.93 -6.50
N ALA A 204 -9.74 -8.81 -5.49
CA ALA A 204 -9.06 -10.11 -5.60
C ALA A 204 -9.68 -11.00 -6.70
N CYS A 205 -11.01 -11.06 -6.78
CA CYS A 205 -11.71 -11.82 -7.82
C CYS A 205 -11.49 -11.27 -9.24
N PHE A 206 -11.44 -9.95 -9.40
CA PHE A 206 -11.14 -9.34 -10.70
C PHE A 206 -9.67 -9.42 -11.07
N MET A 207 -8.75 -9.48 -10.09
CA MET A 207 -7.31 -9.61 -10.35
C MET A 207 -6.88 -11.04 -10.70
N ILE A 208 -7.49 -12.06 -10.08
CA ILE A 208 -7.02 -13.43 -10.24
C ILE A 208 -7.15 -13.92 -11.69
N ILE A 209 -8.23 -13.57 -12.39
CA ILE A 209 -8.50 -14.03 -13.75
C ILE A 209 -7.48 -13.46 -14.76
N PRO A 210 -7.27 -12.13 -14.87
CA PRO A 210 -6.26 -11.58 -15.77
C PRO A 210 -4.84 -12.02 -15.41
N THR A 211 -4.52 -12.12 -14.11
CA THR A 211 -3.17 -12.53 -13.67
C THR A 211 -2.89 -13.99 -14.04
N PHE A 212 -3.88 -14.87 -13.90
CA PHE A 212 -3.77 -16.26 -14.33
C PHE A 212 -3.59 -16.38 -15.85
N VAL A 213 -4.36 -15.61 -16.62
CA VAL A 213 -4.23 -15.56 -18.09
C VAL A 213 -2.84 -15.07 -18.51
N ILE A 214 -2.34 -13.99 -17.92
CA ILE A 214 -0.98 -13.48 -18.19
C ILE A 214 0.07 -14.52 -17.81
N SER A 215 -0.08 -15.21 -16.68
CA SER A 215 0.86 -16.25 -16.24
C SER A 215 0.96 -17.42 -17.22
N ILE A 216 -0.13 -17.76 -17.92
CA ILE A 216 -0.11 -18.75 -19.01
C ILE A 216 0.66 -18.18 -20.22
N PHE A 217 0.33 -16.95 -20.66
CA PHE A 217 0.95 -16.35 -21.84
C PHE A 217 2.45 -16.07 -21.69
N THR A 218 2.88 -15.68 -20.49
CA THR A 218 4.30 -15.41 -20.20
C THR A 218 5.11 -16.71 -19.99
N GLY A 219 4.44 -17.87 -19.91
CA GLY A 219 5.09 -19.16 -19.61
C GLY A 219 5.50 -19.32 -18.14
N ASP A 220 5.17 -18.34 -17.30
CA ASP A 220 5.38 -18.32 -15.85
C ASP A 220 4.74 -19.53 -15.16
N LEU A 221 3.53 -19.92 -15.60
CA LEU A 221 2.83 -21.07 -15.05
C LEU A 221 3.59 -22.37 -15.35
N GLN A 222 4.12 -22.50 -16.56
CA GLN A 222 4.90 -23.68 -16.97
C GLN A 222 6.20 -23.79 -16.17
N GLN A 223 6.95 -22.68 -16.07
CA GLN A 223 8.18 -22.62 -15.27
C GLN A 223 7.92 -22.92 -13.79
N ALA A 224 6.79 -22.46 -13.26
CA ALA A 224 6.40 -22.79 -11.90
C ALA A 224 6.08 -24.28 -11.75
N THR A 225 5.35 -24.92 -12.67
CA THR A 225 5.04 -26.35 -12.58
C THR A 225 6.26 -27.26 -12.70
N GLU A 226 7.24 -26.86 -13.49
CA GLU A 226 8.49 -27.60 -13.70
C GLU A 226 9.54 -27.35 -12.59
N PHE A 227 9.21 -26.53 -11.59
CA PHE A 227 10.15 -26.13 -10.55
C PHE A 227 10.59 -27.31 -9.66
N SER A 228 11.89 -27.53 -9.58
CA SER A 228 12.47 -28.72 -8.96
C SER A 228 12.28 -28.80 -7.43
N GLN A 229 12.09 -27.66 -6.75
CA GLN A 229 11.95 -27.62 -5.29
C GLN A 229 10.53 -27.86 -4.78
N TRP A 230 9.55 -28.22 -5.62
CA TRP A 230 8.22 -28.62 -5.14
C TRP A 230 8.22 -29.83 -4.20
N ARG A 231 9.30 -30.61 -4.18
CA ARG A 231 9.49 -31.72 -3.22
C ARG A 231 10.11 -31.29 -1.89
N ASN A 232 10.65 -30.08 -1.82
CA ASN A 232 11.29 -29.56 -0.63
C ASN A 232 10.22 -29.02 0.34
N ILE A 233 10.05 -29.70 1.47
CA ILE A 233 9.05 -29.34 2.49
C ILE A 233 9.23 -27.91 2.99
N LEU A 234 10.46 -27.43 3.14
CA LEU A 234 10.74 -26.06 3.58
C LEU A 234 10.28 -25.03 2.55
N PHE A 235 10.47 -25.31 1.25
CA PHE A 235 9.96 -24.45 0.19
C PHE A 235 8.43 -24.40 0.20
N ILE A 236 7.76 -25.57 0.28
CA ILE A 236 6.29 -25.63 0.32
C ILE A 236 5.76 -24.84 1.52
N MET A 237 6.36 -25.01 2.70
CA MET A 237 5.97 -24.26 3.90
C MET A 237 6.15 -22.75 3.73
N GLN A 238 7.25 -22.30 3.12
CA GLN A 238 7.50 -20.88 2.85
C GLN A 238 6.55 -20.31 1.79
N PHE A 239 6.22 -21.09 0.75
CA PHE A 239 5.26 -20.71 -0.29
C PHE A 239 3.84 -20.57 0.31
N LEU A 240 3.40 -21.54 1.10
CA LEU A 240 2.10 -21.48 1.80
C LEU A 240 2.06 -20.35 2.83
N LEU A 241 3.16 -20.13 3.55
CA LEU A 241 3.30 -19.01 4.49
C LEU A 241 3.19 -17.67 3.76
N SER A 242 3.84 -17.50 2.61
CA SER A 242 3.67 -16.31 1.75
C SER A 242 2.21 -16.11 1.35
N CYS A 243 1.53 -17.18 0.93
CA CYS A 243 0.11 -17.14 0.55
C CYS A 243 -0.78 -16.68 1.71
N LEU A 244 -0.56 -17.24 2.91
CA LEU A 244 -1.28 -16.87 4.12
C LEU A 244 -0.96 -15.43 4.57
N LEU A 245 0.31 -15.03 4.56
CA LEU A 245 0.74 -13.68 4.90
C LEU A 245 0.18 -12.64 3.92
N GLY A 246 -0.05 -13.01 2.65
CA GLY A 246 -0.73 -12.14 1.68
C GLY A 246 -2.14 -11.80 2.14
N PHE A 247 -2.91 -12.80 2.57
CA PHE A 247 -4.22 -12.60 3.18
C PHE A 247 -4.14 -11.81 4.49
N LEU A 248 -3.21 -12.16 5.39
CA LEU A 248 -3.06 -11.49 6.69
C LEU A 248 -2.65 -10.02 6.54
N LEU A 249 -1.76 -9.68 5.61
CA LEU A 249 -1.44 -8.30 5.26
C LEU A 249 -2.71 -7.56 4.84
N MET A 250 -3.48 -8.17 3.95
CA MET A 250 -4.69 -7.58 3.42
C MET A 250 -5.74 -7.32 4.52
N TYR A 251 -5.98 -8.31 5.37
CA TYR A 251 -6.88 -8.20 6.52
C TYR A 251 -6.38 -7.17 7.54
N SER A 252 -5.11 -7.23 7.93
CA SER A 252 -4.49 -6.30 8.90
C SER A 252 -4.50 -4.86 8.41
N THR A 253 -4.36 -4.61 7.10
CA THR A 253 -4.46 -3.27 6.51
C THR A 253 -5.86 -2.68 6.70
N VAL A 254 -6.90 -3.47 6.44
CA VAL A 254 -8.30 -3.05 6.67
C VAL A 254 -8.58 -2.84 8.15
N LEU A 255 -8.11 -3.76 9.00
CA LEU A 255 -8.30 -3.71 10.44
C LEU A 255 -7.62 -2.48 11.06
N CYS A 256 -6.38 -2.21 10.65
CA CYS A 256 -5.64 -1.03 11.07
C CYS A 256 -6.36 0.24 10.61
N SER A 257 -6.82 0.30 9.36
CA SER A 257 -7.61 1.44 8.84
C SER A 257 -9.01 1.57 9.45
N TYR A 258 -9.47 0.57 10.22
CA TYR A 258 -10.74 0.60 10.92
C TYR A 258 -10.61 1.15 12.34
N TYR A 259 -9.63 0.65 13.10
CA TYR A 259 -9.44 1.09 14.48
C TYR A 259 -8.55 2.33 14.59
N ASN A 260 -7.61 2.50 13.67
CA ASN A 260 -6.68 3.62 13.67
C ASN A 260 -7.06 4.68 12.65
N SER A 261 -6.53 5.87 12.89
CA SER A 261 -6.53 6.95 11.92
C SER A 261 -5.62 6.61 10.73
N ALA A 262 -5.85 7.28 9.60
CA ALA A 262 -4.94 7.24 8.46
C ALA A 262 -3.49 7.58 8.90
N LEU A 263 -3.36 8.48 9.89
CA LEU A 263 -2.10 8.86 10.52
C LEU A 263 -1.29 7.66 11.02
N THR A 264 -1.85 6.82 11.90
CA THR A 264 -1.11 5.69 12.47
C THR A 264 -0.68 4.70 11.38
N THR A 265 -1.53 4.48 10.39
CA THR A 265 -1.24 3.56 9.28
C THR A 265 -0.04 4.04 8.45
N THR A 266 0.04 5.35 8.19
CA THR A 266 1.17 5.97 7.47
C THR A 266 2.47 5.89 8.28
N VAL A 267 2.42 6.19 9.59
CA VAL A 267 3.61 6.12 10.46
C VAL A 267 4.14 4.70 10.56
N VAL A 268 3.28 3.71 10.80
CA VAL A 268 3.68 2.29 10.84
C VAL A 268 4.27 1.85 9.49
N GLY A 269 3.69 2.31 8.38
CA GLY A 269 4.25 2.08 7.04
C GLY A 269 5.65 2.66 6.86
N ALA A 270 5.89 3.88 7.35
CA ALA A 270 7.20 4.52 7.30
C ALA A 270 8.25 3.75 8.13
N VAL A 271 7.90 3.37 9.36
CA VAL A 271 8.76 2.55 10.24
C VAL A 271 9.10 1.22 9.59
N LYS A 272 8.09 0.52 9.05
CA LYS A 272 8.28 -0.76 8.34
C LYS A 272 9.28 -0.62 7.20
N ASN A 273 9.14 0.41 6.37
CA ASN A 273 10.03 0.61 5.22
C ASN A 273 11.49 0.82 5.67
N ILE A 274 11.69 1.59 6.74
CA ILE A 274 13.01 1.76 7.36
C ILE A 274 13.56 0.40 7.82
N SER A 275 12.74 -0.40 8.53
CA SER A 275 13.14 -1.74 8.99
C SER A 275 13.51 -2.67 7.84
N ILE A 276 12.71 -2.71 6.76
CA ILE A 276 12.99 -3.54 5.57
C ILE A 276 14.33 -3.15 4.95
N ALA A 277 14.61 -1.85 4.83
CA ALA A 277 15.85 -1.41 4.22
C ALA A 277 17.08 -1.79 5.06
N TYR A 278 17.09 -1.53 6.37
CA TYR A 278 18.26 -1.91 7.19
C TYR A 278 18.43 -3.42 7.31
N ILE A 279 17.34 -4.18 7.48
CA ILE A 279 17.42 -5.65 7.51
C ILE A 279 17.85 -6.20 6.15
N GLY A 280 17.40 -5.59 5.05
CA GLY A 280 17.88 -5.88 3.71
C GLY A 280 19.38 -5.65 3.54
N MET A 281 19.92 -4.56 4.11
CA MET A 281 21.36 -4.29 4.08
C MET A 281 22.16 -5.31 4.91
N LEU A 282 21.63 -5.73 6.07
CA LEU A 282 22.34 -6.63 6.99
C LEU A 282 22.22 -8.12 6.63
N PHE A 283 21.05 -8.55 6.13
CA PHE A 283 20.70 -9.97 5.95
C PHE A 283 20.24 -10.32 4.53
N GLY A 284 20.04 -9.34 3.64
CA GLY A 284 19.55 -9.59 2.29
C GLY A 284 20.55 -10.33 1.40
N GLY A 285 21.86 -10.17 1.66
CA GLY A 285 22.95 -10.82 0.90
C GLY A 285 23.10 -10.34 -0.54
N ASP A 286 22.13 -9.59 -1.06
CA ASP A 286 22.03 -9.05 -2.41
C ASP A 286 22.30 -7.53 -2.47
N TYR A 287 22.62 -6.91 -1.34
CA TYR A 287 22.95 -5.50 -1.23
C TYR A 287 24.47 -5.30 -1.11
N ILE A 288 25.05 -4.56 -2.06
CA ILE A 288 26.47 -4.20 -2.03
C ILE A 288 26.60 -2.78 -1.45
N PHE A 289 27.25 -2.67 -0.29
CA PHE A 289 27.39 -1.41 0.42
C PHE A 289 28.29 -0.42 -0.33
N SER A 290 27.75 0.78 -0.57
CA SER A 290 28.47 1.95 -1.04
C SER A 290 28.11 3.14 -0.15
N VAL A 291 29.09 3.97 0.22
CA VAL A 291 28.88 5.12 1.12
C VAL A 291 27.89 6.11 0.53
N LEU A 292 27.99 6.39 -0.76
CA LEU A 292 27.04 7.28 -1.46
C LEU A 292 25.65 6.66 -1.51
N ASN A 293 25.56 5.35 -1.74
CA ASN A 293 24.28 4.66 -1.78
C ASN A 293 23.59 4.74 -0.42
N PHE A 294 24.34 4.44 0.65
CA PHE A 294 23.87 4.53 2.02
C PHE A 294 23.40 5.94 2.39
N ILE A 295 24.16 6.99 2.05
CA ILE A 295 23.76 8.37 2.29
C ILE A 295 22.46 8.69 1.56
N GLY A 296 22.34 8.32 0.28
CA GLY A 296 21.12 8.51 -0.52
C GLY A 296 19.91 7.80 0.09
N LEU A 297 20.08 6.55 0.54
CA LEU A 297 19.04 5.78 1.22
C LEU A 297 18.53 6.51 2.48
N ASN A 298 19.44 7.02 3.32
CA ASN A 298 19.09 7.73 4.55
C ASN A 298 18.38 9.06 4.28
N ILE A 299 18.84 9.84 3.29
CA ILE A 299 18.19 11.09 2.86
C ILE A 299 16.75 10.79 2.40
N CYS A 300 16.58 9.75 1.58
CA CYS A 300 15.27 9.36 1.06
C CYS A 300 14.31 8.89 2.18
N MET A 301 14.83 8.13 3.16
CA MET A 301 14.04 7.73 4.33
C MET A 301 13.64 8.92 5.18
N GLY A 302 14.58 9.81 5.50
CA GLY A 302 14.33 11.04 6.26
C GLY A 302 13.30 11.94 5.57
N GLY A 303 13.43 12.16 4.26
CA GLY A 303 12.45 12.89 3.47
C GLY A 303 11.05 12.27 3.53
N GLY A 304 10.95 10.93 3.51
CA GLY A 304 9.67 10.22 3.65
C GLY A 304 9.03 10.37 5.03
N VAL A 305 9.84 10.38 6.10
CA VAL A 305 9.37 10.65 7.47
C VAL A 305 8.90 12.10 7.59
N MET A 306 9.66 13.05 7.02
CA MET A 306 9.28 14.46 7.02
C MET A 306 7.99 14.71 6.22
N TYR A 307 7.86 14.11 5.03
CA TYR A 307 6.64 14.16 4.23
C TYR A 307 5.44 13.62 5.02
N THR A 308 5.62 12.46 5.67
CA THR A 308 4.61 11.89 6.56
C THR A 308 4.25 12.91 7.63
N PHE A 309 5.21 13.39 8.42
CA PHE A 309 4.96 14.37 9.48
C PHE A 309 4.22 15.64 9.02
N LEU A 310 4.61 16.23 7.89
CA LEU A 310 3.97 17.43 7.35
C LEU A 310 2.53 17.20 6.89
N THR A 311 2.30 16.06 6.22
CA THR A 311 0.95 15.61 5.82
C THR A 311 0.06 15.47 7.05
N LEU A 312 0.62 14.97 8.15
CA LEU A 312 -0.08 14.74 9.41
C LEU A 312 -0.42 16.01 10.18
N GLN A 313 0.40 17.04 10.09
CA GLN A 313 0.14 18.34 10.71
C GLN A 313 -1.01 19.12 10.03
N GLY A 314 -1.67 18.55 9.02
CA GLY A 314 -2.74 19.23 8.30
C GLY A 314 -2.24 20.35 7.38
N LEU A 315 -0.92 20.43 7.11
CA LEU A 315 -0.37 21.29 6.06
C LEU A 315 -0.72 20.81 4.64
N GLU A 316 -1.51 19.74 4.55
CA GLU A 316 -2.28 19.30 3.39
C GLU A 316 -3.62 20.02 3.21
N HIS A 317 -4.05 20.91 4.11
CA HIS A 317 -5.25 21.72 3.87
C HIS A 317 -5.06 22.43 2.53
N PRO A 318 -5.83 22.03 1.50
CA PRO A 318 -5.78 22.74 0.24
C PRO A 318 -6.15 24.17 0.58
N LYS A 319 -5.42 25.16 0.07
CA LYS A 319 -6.07 26.44 -0.19
C LYS A 319 -7.21 26.09 -1.14
N GLN A 320 -8.40 25.84 -0.59
CA GLN A 320 -9.62 25.85 -1.39
C GLN A 320 -9.58 27.20 -2.09
N ARG A 321 -9.56 27.19 -3.43
CA ARG A 321 -10.04 28.35 -4.14
C ARG A 321 -11.47 28.51 -3.66
N VAL A 322 -11.70 29.51 -2.82
CA VAL A 322 -13.00 30.15 -2.81
C VAL A 322 -13.13 30.66 -4.24
N ASP A 323 -13.92 29.98 -5.05
CA ASP A 323 -14.32 30.50 -6.35
C ASP A 323 -15.07 31.79 -6.04
N GLU A 324 -14.37 32.92 -6.18
CA GLU A 324 -14.87 34.28 -6.02
C GLU A 324 -15.72 34.63 -7.25
N GLU A 325 -16.73 33.80 -7.56
CA GLU A 325 -17.65 34.04 -8.67
C GLU A 325 -18.99 33.34 -8.43
N ASN A 326 -19.70 33.79 -7.39
CA ASN A 326 -21.17 33.85 -7.35
C ASN A 326 -21.59 34.54 -6.06
N ILE A 327 -21.36 35.85 -5.99
CA ILE A 327 -22.20 36.72 -5.18
C ILE A 327 -23.47 36.93 -6.03
N PRO A 328 -24.66 36.51 -5.58
CA PRO A 328 -25.88 36.99 -6.21
C PRO A 328 -25.97 38.48 -5.89
N THR A 329 -25.66 39.31 -6.87
CA THR A 329 -25.95 40.75 -6.82
C THR A 329 -27.46 40.88 -6.98
N ASP A 330 -28.21 40.67 -5.91
CA ASP A 330 -29.60 41.08 -5.90
C ASP A 330 -30.04 41.53 -4.51
N THR A 331 -30.81 42.61 -4.53
CA THR A 331 -31.49 43.27 -3.40
C THR A 331 -30.66 44.28 -2.59
N LYS A 332 -30.63 45.53 -3.10
CA LYS A 332 -31.04 46.74 -2.36
C LYS A 332 -30.93 47.98 -3.24
N LEU A 333 -31.87 48.12 -4.18
CA LEU A 333 -32.36 49.43 -4.61
C LEU A 333 -33.83 49.45 -4.21
N ASP A 334 -34.14 50.15 -3.12
CA ASP A 334 -35.40 50.89 -2.89
C ASP A 334 -35.49 51.25 -1.41
N SER A 335 -34.71 52.24 -1.01
CA SER A 335 -35.04 53.09 0.13
C SER A 335 -34.31 54.43 -0.02
N ALA A 336 -34.83 55.30 -0.90
CA ALA A 336 -34.82 56.77 -0.72
C ALA A 336 -35.37 57.46 -2.00
N VAL A 337 -36.16 58.52 -1.77
CA VAL A 337 -36.54 59.60 -2.71
C VAL A 337 -37.89 59.39 -3.45
N ILE A 338 -39.01 59.54 -2.73
CA ILE A 338 -39.94 60.70 -2.71
C ILE A 338 -41.25 60.29 -2.02
#